data_AF-A0A250KT13-F1
#
_entry.id   AF-A0A250KT13-F1
#
_cell.length_a   1.000
_cell.length_b   1.000
_cell.length_c   1.000
_cell.angle_alpha   90.00
_cell.angle_beta   90.00
_cell.angle_gamma   90.00
#
_symmetry.space_group_name_H-M   'P 1'
#
loop_
_entity.id
_entity.type
_entity.pdbx_description
1 polymer ?
#
loop_
_entity_poly.entity_id
_entity_poly.type
_entity_poly.pdbx_seq_one_letter_code
_entity_poly.pdbx_strand_id
1 'polypeptide(L)' 'MADYTVTIEQVSDGKWACFLHLQGHDQPIHLGKEFKSEERAENWLNVSEAETAIEMMIRQHKK' A
#
# COMPACT_ATOMS: atom_id res chain seq x y z
N MET A 1 -16.20 -7.28 -4.82
CA MET A 1 -15.21 -6.41 -5.50
C MET A 1 -14.48 -5.68 -4.41
N ALA A 2 -13.15 -5.66 -4.41
CA ALA A 2 -12.37 -5.10 -3.31
C ALA A 2 -12.72 -3.61 -3.10
N ASP A 3 -13.12 -3.20 -1.90
CA ASP A 3 -13.41 -1.79 -1.54
C ASP A 3 -12.12 -0.95 -1.40
N TYR A 4 -11.05 -1.35 -2.07
CA TYR A 4 -9.75 -0.73 -1.95
C TYR A 4 -8.95 -0.82 -3.24
N THR A 5 -8.01 0.11 -3.40
CA THR A 5 -7.02 0.13 -4.49
C THR A 5 -5.64 0.35 -3.90
N VAL A 6 -4.61 -0.21 -4.52
CA VAL A 6 -3.21 0.03 -4.09
C VAL A 6 -2.49 0.76 -5.21
N THR A 7 -1.80 1.85 -4.88
CA THR A 7 -0.93 2.59 -5.79
C THR A 7 0.52 2.45 -5.35
N ILE A 8 1.44 2.56 -6.31
CA ILE A 8 2.87 2.61 -6.06
C ILE A 8 3.31 4.02 -6.42
N GLU A 9 3.88 4.74 -5.45
CA GLU A 9 4.23 6.15 -5.62
C GLU A 9 5.65 6.40 -5.11
N GLN A 10 6.36 7.30 -5.78
CA GLN A 10 7.69 7.73 -5.35
C GLN A 10 7.57 8.74 -4.21
N VAL A 11 8.28 8.49 -3.11
CA VAL A 11 8.38 9.39 -1.95
C VAL A 11 9.63 10.27 -2.05
N SER A 12 9.67 11.34 -1.25
CA SER A 12 10.64 12.45 -1.31
C SER A 12 12.14 12.06 -1.21
N ASP A 13 12.45 10.79 -0.93
CA ASP A 13 13.80 10.24 -0.82
C ASP A 13 14.24 9.46 -2.09
N GLY A 14 13.45 9.53 -3.17
CA GLY A 14 13.66 8.75 -4.40
C GLY A 14 13.28 7.26 -4.26
N LYS A 15 12.80 6.87 -3.09
CA LYS A 15 12.26 5.55 -2.79
C LYS A 15 10.80 5.44 -3.25
N TRP A 16 10.31 4.22 -3.28
CA TRP A 16 8.98 3.86 -3.73
C TRP A 16 8.21 3.21 -2.60
N ALA A 17 6.97 3.59 -2.40
CA ALA A 17 6.12 3.01 -1.37
C ALA A 17 4.77 2.59 -1.96
N CYS A 18 4.13 1.64 -1.29
CA CYS A 18 2.79 1.21 -1.64
C CYS A 18 1.77 1.90 -0.75
N PHE A 19 0.72 2.44 -1.37
CA PHE A 19 -0.31 3.22 -0.71
C PHE A 19 -1.68 2.57 -0.93
N LEU A 20 -2.39 2.35 0.16
CA LEU A 20 -3.72 1.78 0.17
C LEU A 20 -4.78 2.88 0.17
N HIS A 21 -5.63 2.88 -0.84
CA HIS A 21 -6.78 3.75 -0.98
C HIS A 21 -8.02 2.97 -0.57
N LEU A 22 -8.72 3.45 0.47
CA LEU A 22 -9.97 2.86 0.95
C LEU A 22 -11.14 3.74 0.55
N GLN A 23 -12.24 3.12 0.12
CA GLN A 23 -13.47 3.86 -0.14
C GLN A 23 -13.97 4.54 1.15
N GLY A 24 -14.11 5.86 1.12
CA GLY A 24 -14.51 6.67 2.28
C GLY A 24 -13.34 7.19 3.14
N HIS A 25 -12.10 6.87 2.77
CA HIS A 25 -10.91 7.45 3.39
C HIS A 25 -10.24 8.40 2.39
N ASP A 26 -10.20 9.69 2.72
CA ASP A 26 -9.74 10.74 1.79
C ASP A 26 -8.23 10.67 1.50
N GLN A 27 -7.45 10.16 2.47
CA GLN A 27 -6.00 10.06 2.35
C GLN A 27 -5.54 8.63 2.09
N PRO A 28 -4.57 8.41 1.19
CA PRO A 28 -3.93 7.11 1.03
C PRO A 28 -3.17 6.70 2.30
N ILE A 29 -3.20 5.41 2.61
CA ILE A 29 -2.55 4.82 3.78
C ILE A 29 -1.24 4.17 3.34
N HIS A 30 -0.12 4.61 3.91
CA HIS A 30 1.19 4.02 3.63
C HIS A 30 1.27 2.59 4.20
N LEU A 31 1.59 1.58 3.37
CA LEU A 31 1.67 0.17 3.78
C LEU A 31 2.94 -0.19 4.58
N GLY A 32 3.57 0.79 5.22
CA GLY A 32 4.72 0.63 6.11
C GLY A 32 6.08 0.26 5.49
N LYS A 33 6.19 0.06 4.16
CA LYS A 33 7.46 -0.29 3.48
C LYS A 33 7.83 0.67 2.37
N GLU A 34 9.13 0.97 2.31
CA GLU A 34 9.77 1.73 1.25
C GLU A 34 10.78 0.86 0.50
N PHE A 35 10.86 1.05 -0.81
CA PHE A 35 11.66 0.27 -1.75
C PHE A 35 12.58 1.19 -2.55
N LYS A 36 13.71 0.65 -3.00
CA LYS A 36 14.69 1.41 -3.80
C LYS A 36 14.27 1.59 -5.26
N SER A 37 13.26 0.86 -5.72
CA SER A 37 12.76 0.89 -7.09
C SER A 37 11.28 0.51 -7.12
N GLU A 38 10.57 1.03 -8.13
CA GLU A 38 9.16 0.72 -8.40
C GLU A 38 8.93 -0.79 -8.55
N GLU A 39 9.78 -1.46 -9.36
CA GLU A 39 9.73 -2.91 -9.58
C GLU A 39 9.77 -3.72 -8.27
N ARG A 40 10.52 -3.26 -7.27
CA ARG A 40 10.56 -3.94 -5.95
C ARG A 40 9.28 -3.73 -5.15
N ALA A 41 8.67 -2.55 -5.26
CA ALA A 41 7.38 -2.28 -4.66
C ALA A 41 6.28 -3.13 -5.32
N GLU A 42 6.28 -3.24 -6.65
CA GLU A 42 5.36 -4.08 -7.40
C GLU A 42 5.53 -5.57 -7.08
N ASN A 43 6.77 -6.06 -7.07
CA ASN A 43 7.06 -7.43 -6.67
C ASN A 43 6.62 -7.72 -5.23
N TRP A 44 6.73 -6.74 -4.33
CA TRP A 44 6.26 -6.90 -2.97
C TRP A 44 4.74 -7.05 -2.89
N LEU A 45 3.96 -6.32 -3.71
CA LEU A 45 2.50 -6.48 -3.75
C LEU A 45 2.04 -7.87 -4.19
N ASN A 46 2.92 -8.66 -4.81
CA ASN A 46 2.64 -10.03 -5.24
C ASN A 46 2.99 -11.09 -4.18
N VAL A 47 3.50 -10.72 -3.01
CA VAL A 47 3.81 -11.67 -1.92
C VAL A 47 2.78 -11.59 -0.78
N SER A 48 2.63 -12.70 -0.04
CA SER A 48 1.67 -12.84 1.06
C SER A 48 1.85 -11.83 2.20
N GLU A 49 3.06 -11.30 2.36
CA GLU A 49 3.34 -10.24 3.34
C GLU A 49 2.58 -8.95 3.00
N ALA A 50 2.48 -8.59 1.71
CA ALA A 50 1.73 -7.42 1.27
C ALA A 50 0.23 -7.61 1.44
N GLU A 51 -0.30 -8.79 1.11
CA GLU A 51 -1.70 -9.12 1.35
C GLU A 51 -2.06 -8.96 2.83
N THR A 52 -1.21 -9.49 3.72
CA THR A 52 -1.38 -9.36 5.18
C THR A 52 -1.37 -7.89 5.62
N ALA A 53 -0.42 -7.09 5.12
CA ALA A 53 -0.33 -5.67 5.44
C ALA A 53 -1.59 -4.90 4.99
N ILE A 54 -2.09 -5.18 3.78
CA ILE A 54 -3.32 -4.61 3.25
C ILE A 54 -4.51 -4.97 4.14
N GLU A 55 -4.68 -6.25 4.49
CA GLU A 55 -5.77 -6.68 5.37
C GLU A 55 -5.73 -6.02 6.74
N MET A 56 -4.54 -5.88 7.34
CA MET A 56 -4.37 -5.22 8.63
C MET A 56 -4.77 -3.75 8.56
N MET A 57 -4.34 -3.02 7.51
CA MET A 57 -4.68 -1.60 7.33
C MET A 57 -6.18 -1.42 7.05
N ILE A 58 -6.80 -2.28 6.24
CA ILE A 58 -8.25 -2.26 6.02
C ILE A 58 -8.99 -2.41 7.36
N ARG A 59 -8.62 -3.39 8.19
CA ARG A 59 -9.27 -3.62 9.49
C ARG A 59 -9.07 -2.48 10.47
N GLN A 60 -7.94 -1.78 10.40
CA GLN A 60 -7.65 -0.63 11.26
C GLN A 60 -8.50 0.58 10.89
N HIS A 61 -8.73 0.83 9.59
CA HIS A 61 -9.38 2.03 9.08
C HIS A 61 -10.87 1.87 8.74
N LYS A 62 -11.41 0.64 8.63
CA LYS A 62 -12.86 0.38 8.48
C LYS A 62 -13.65 0.38 9.81
N LYS A 63 -13.12 0.98 10.89
CA LYS A 63 -13.80 1.07 12.19
C LYS A 63 -14.65 2.32 12.33
#